data_AF-A0A952PFL2-F1
#
_entry.id   AF-A0A952PFL2-F1
#
_cell.length_a   1.000
_cell.length_b   1.000
_cell.length_c   1.000
_cell.angle_alpha   90.00
_cell.angle_beta   90.00
_cell.angle_gamma   90.00
#
_symmetry.space_group_name_H-M   'P 1'
#
loop_
_entity.id
_entity.type
_entity.pdbx_description
1 polymer ?
#
loop_
_entity_poly.entity_id
_entity_poly.type
_entity_poly.pdbx_seq_one_letter_code
_entity_poly.pdbx_strand_id
1 'polypeptide(L)'
;MNQQIHESEATPEEVYAIAREVEYLADQVDKIAWQVARAGQELDGGWIGTAKTKFFLAFAPLPREITSFSKDLRGKVTQIKVIRVIVQVVRWVEDQF
;
A
#
# COMPACT_ATOMS: atom_id res chain seq x y z
N MET A 1 38.32 -9.79 4.17
CA MET A 1 37.51 -8.86 3.35
C MET A 1 36.31 -8.45 4.17
N ASN A 2 36.37 -7.30 4.83
CA ASN A 2 35.21 -6.73 5.51
C ASN A 2 34.36 -6.04 4.44
N GLN A 3 33.21 -6.63 4.11
CA GLN A 3 32.17 -5.92 3.40
C GLN A 3 31.68 -4.82 4.35
N GLN A 4 32.07 -3.57 4.07
CA GLN A 4 31.36 -2.41 4.61
C GLN A 4 29.94 -2.52 4.07
N ILE A 5 29.03 -3.00 4.91
CA ILE A 5 27.60 -2.78 4.72
C ILE A 5 27.46 -1.27 4.84
N HIS A 6 27.29 -0.58 3.71
CA HIS A 6 26.77 0.78 3.73
C HIS A 6 25.32 0.66 4.17
N GLU A 7 25.10 0.59 5.49
CA GLU A 7 23.82 0.88 6.08
C GLU A 7 23.54 2.34 5.74
N SER A 8 22.78 2.57 4.68
CA SER A 8 22.14 3.86 4.46
C SER A 8 21.14 4.03 5.60
N GLU A 9 21.59 4.62 6.71
CA GLU A 9 20.71 4.99 7.81
C GLU A 9 19.74 6.07 7.31
N ALA A 10 18.56 5.64 6.82
CA ALA A 10 17.47 6.57 6.57
C ALA A 10 17.09 7.24 7.90
N THR A 11 17.08 8.57 7.89
CA THR A 11 16.66 9.37 9.06
C THR A 11 15.19 9.10 9.40
N PRO A 12 14.77 9.30 10.67
CA PRO A 12 13.37 9.21 11.04
C PRO A 12 12.44 10.07 10.18
N GLU A 13 12.93 11.23 9.73
CA GLU A 13 12.22 12.18 8.87
C GLU A 13 12.03 11.62 7.45
N GLU A 14 13.06 11.02 6.86
CA GLU A 14 12.98 10.35 5.55
C GLU A 14 12.03 9.15 5.61
N VAL A 15 12.11 8.35 6.67
CA VAL A 15 11.19 7.23 6.92
C VAL A 15 9.74 7.71 7.04
N TYR A 16 9.50 8.85 7.69
CA TYR A 16 8.16 9.44 7.80
C TYR A 16 7.66 10.04 6.48
N ALA A 17 8.54 10.61 5.67
CA ALA A 17 8.21 11.08 4.32
C ALA A 17 7.75 9.89 3.46
N ILE A 18 8.53 8.81 3.44
CA ILE A 18 8.20 7.58 2.71
C ILE A 18 6.88 6.98 3.20
N ALA A 19 6.69 6.87 4.52
CA ALA A 19 5.44 6.35 5.09
C ALA A 19 4.21 7.17 4.65
N ARG A 20 4.33 8.50 4.59
CA ARG A 20 3.26 9.39 4.12
C ARG A 20 3.00 9.24 2.62
N GLU A 21 4.06 9.09 1.80
CA GLU A 21 3.90 8.86 0.36
C GLU A 21 3.18 7.53 0.09
N VAL A 22 3.55 6.46 0.80
CA VAL A 22 2.90 5.15 0.67
C VAL A 22 1.45 5.21 1.16
N GLU A 23 1.17 5.94 2.25
CA GLU A 23 -0.18 6.17 2.75
C GLU A 23 -1.05 6.93 1.74
N TYR A 24 -0.50 7.98 1.11
CA TYR A 24 -1.15 8.70 0.02
C TYR A 24 -1.45 7.77 -1.18
N LEU A 25 -0.50 6.92 -1.57
CA LEU A 25 -0.70 5.96 -2.66
C LEU A 25 -1.81 4.96 -2.34
N ALA A 26 -1.88 4.46 -1.11
CA ALA A 26 -2.95 3.57 -0.68
C ALA A 26 -4.34 4.23 -0.82
N ASP A 27 -4.47 5.50 -0.45
CA ASP A 27 -5.71 6.25 -0.62
C ASP A 27 -6.09 6.46 -2.10
N GLN A 28 -5.10 6.66 -2.99
CA GLN A 28 -5.37 6.74 -4.44
C GLN A 28 -5.81 5.39 -5.00
N VAL A 29 -5.19 4.29 -4.57
CA VAL A 29 -5.57 2.93 -4.96
C VAL A 29 -7.01 2.62 -4.53
N ASP A 30 -7.42 3.00 -3.31
CA ASP A 30 -8.80 2.85 -2.85
C ASP A 30 -9.79 3.61 -3.74
N LYS A 31 -9.48 4.85 -4.14
CA LYS A 31 -10.33 5.63 -5.05
C LYS A 31 -10.47 4.94 -6.40
N ILE A 32 -9.40 4.35 -6.93
CA ILE A 32 -9.45 3.58 -8.17
C ILE A 32 -10.37 2.38 -8.01
N ALA A 33 -10.29 1.64 -6.90
CA ALA A 33 -11.19 0.50 -6.64
C ALA A 33 -12.67 0.91 -6.70
N TRP A 34 -13.01 2.06 -6.10
CA TRP A 34 -14.36 2.63 -6.15
C TRP A 34 -14.79 3.02 -7.56
N GLN A 35 -13.90 3.66 -8.33
CA GLN A 35 -14.19 4.05 -9.71
C GLN A 35 -14.41 2.82 -10.62
N VAL A 36 -13.58 1.78 -10.45
CA VAL A 36 -13.73 0.51 -11.18
C VAL A 36 -15.05 -0.16 -10.81
N ALA A 37 -15.39 -0.26 -9.51
CA ALA A 37 -16.67 -0.82 -9.08
C ALA A 37 -17.86 -0.09 -9.70
N ARG A 38 -17.83 1.26 -9.69
CA ARG A 38 -18.86 2.10 -10.28
C ARG A 38 -18.99 1.90 -11.78
N ALA A 39 -17.88 1.85 -12.52
CA ALA A 39 -17.88 1.59 -13.95
C ALA A 39 -18.52 0.22 -14.27
N GLY A 40 -18.25 -0.80 -13.46
CA GLY A 40 -18.90 -2.10 -13.57
C GLY A 40 -20.42 -2.03 -13.42
N GLN A 41 -20.90 -1.29 -12.42
CA GLN A 41 -22.35 -1.10 -12.20
C GLN A 41 -23.02 -0.34 -13.36
N GLU A 42 -22.39 0.71 -13.86
CA GLU A 42 -22.91 1.50 -14.99
C GLU A 42 -22.98 0.66 -16.29
N LEU A 43 -21.99 -0.22 -16.52
CA LEU A 43 -21.97 -1.12 -17.67
C LEU A 43 -22.99 -2.27 -17.58
N ASP A 44 -23.39 -2.67 -16.37
CA ASP A 44 -24.31 -3.80 -16.18
C ASP A 44 -25.73 -3.49 -16.64
N GLY A 45 -26.20 -2.25 -16.42
CA GLY A 45 -27.59 -1.83 -16.61
C GLY A 45 -28.10 -1.86 -18.06
N GLY A 46 -27.20 -1.85 -19.06
CA GLY A 46 -27.58 -1.78 -20.48
C GLY A 46 -27.08 -2.92 -21.37
N TRP A 47 -26.19 -3.78 -20.86
CA TRP A 47 -25.56 -4.81 -21.68
C TRP A 47 -26.30 -6.15 -21.57
N ILE A 48 -26.49 -6.83 -22.69
CA ILE A 48 -27.04 -8.19 -22.79
C ILE A 48 -26.13 -9.03 -23.70
N GLY A 49 -25.99 -10.33 -23.40
CA GLY A 49 -25.30 -11.32 -24.25
C GLY A 49 -24.09 -11.97 -23.60
N THR A 50 -23.51 -12.98 -24.26
CA THR A 50 -22.41 -13.79 -23.72
C THR A 50 -21.09 -13.02 -23.55
N ALA A 51 -20.88 -11.95 -24.32
CA ALA A 51 -19.75 -11.05 -24.17
C ALA A 51 -19.78 -10.31 -22.81
N LYS A 52 -20.98 -9.97 -22.32
CA LYS A 52 -21.16 -9.40 -20.98
C LYS A 52 -20.67 -10.36 -19.91
N THR A 53 -21.11 -11.61 -19.95
CA THR A 53 -20.71 -12.62 -18.97
C THR A 53 -19.21 -12.78 -18.93
N LYS A 54 -18.55 -12.86 -20.10
CA LYS A 54 -17.08 -12.96 -20.18
C LYS A 54 -16.39 -11.72 -19.60
N PHE A 55 -16.87 -10.53 -19.92
CA PHE A 55 -16.33 -9.29 -19.36
C PHE A 55 -16.49 -9.23 -17.84
N PHE A 56 -17.70 -9.45 -17.32
CA PHE A 56 -17.96 -9.36 -15.88
C PHE A 56 -17.28 -10.46 -15.07
N LEU A 57 -17.03 -11.64 -15.66
CA LEU A 57 -16.18 -12.66 -15.02
C LEU A 57 -14.74 -12.18 -14.82
N ALA A 58 -14.17 -11.46 -15.80
CA ALA A 58 -12.83 -10.88 -15.69
C ALA A 58 -12.81 -9.61 -14.83
N PHE A 59 -13.91 -8.84 -14.83
CA PHE A 59 -13.99 -7.53 -14.19
C PHE A 59 -14.37 -7.59 -12.71
N ALA A 60 -15.27 -8.49 -12.33
CA ALA A 60 -15.78 -8.63 -10.96
C ALA A 60 -14.69 -8.74 -9.86
N PRO A 61 -13.55 -9.44 -10.06
CA PRO A 61 -12.53 -9.51 -9.02
C PRO A 61 -11.73 -8.21 -8.86
N LEU A 62 -11.63 -7.36 -9.90
CA LEU A 62 -10.70 -6.21 -9.92
C LEU A 62 -10.91 -5.22 -8.76
N PRO A 63 -12.12 -4.74 -8.43
CA PRO A 63 -12.30 -3.83 -7.30
C PRO A 63 -11.79 -4.41 -5.98
N ARG A 64 -12.00 -5.72 -5.77
CA ARG A 64 -11.55 -6.42 -4.57
C ARG A 64 -10.03 -6.56 -4.54
N GLU A 65 -9.41 -6.92 -5.65
CA GLU A 65 -7.95 -7.03 -5.78
C GLU A 65 -7.26 -5.69 -5.51
N ILE A 66 -7.77 -4.61 -6.10
CA ILE A 66 -7.26 -3.24 -5.89
C ILE A 66 -7.41 -2.83 -4.42
N THR A 67 -8.57 -3.11 -3.80
CA THR A 67 -8.79 -2.86 -2.37
C THR A 67 -7.83 -3.67 -1.49
N SER A 68 -7.54 -4.92 -1.86
CA SER A 68 -6.57 -5.77 -1.14
C SER A 68 -5.18 -5.17 -1.21
N PHE A 69 -4.76 -4.71 -2.38
CA PHE A 69 -3.46 -4.06 -2.57
C PHE A 69 -3.33 -2.78 -1.72
N SER A 70 -4.38 -1.94 -1.65
CA SER A 70 -4.42 -0.79 -0.75
C SER A 70 -4.20 -1.20 0.72
N LYS A 71 -4.88 -2.26 1.18
CA LYS A 71 -4.69 -2.78 2.54
C LYS A 71 -3.27 -3.26 2.79
N ASP A 72 -2.66 -3.92 1.81
CA ASP A 72 -1.26 -4.36 1.91
C ASP A 72 -0.30 -3.17 2.01
N LEU A 73 -0.53 -2.11 1.24
CA LEU A 73 0.23 -0.85 1.34
C LEU A 73 0.09 -0.22 2.74
N ARG A 74 -1.14 -0.14 3.27
CA ARG A 74 -1.36 0.36 4.65
C ARG A 74 -0.65 -0.50 5.69
N GLY A 75 -0.66 -1.84 5.51
CA GLY A 75 0.09 -2.75 6.37
C GLY A 75 1.61 -2.49 6.33
N LYS A 76 2.15 -2.18 5.15
CA LYS A 76 3.55 -1.78 4.98
C LYS A 76 3.86 -0.46 5.66
N VAL A 77 2.96 0.54 5.58
CA VAL A 77 3.08 1.80 6.33
C VAL A 77 3.16 1.55 7.84
N THR A 78 2.32 0.66 8.38
CA THR A 78 2.40 0.29 9.80
C THR A 78 3.75 -0.34 10.15
N GLN A 79 4.25 -1.26 9.32
CA GLN A 79 5.58 -1.88 9.52
C GLN A 79 6.70 -0.83 9.52
N ILE A 80 6.68 0.11 8.58
CA ILE A 80 7.65 1.21 8.48
C ILE A 80 7.60 2.07 9.76
N LYS A 81 6.40 2.44 10.22
CA LYS A 81 6.21 3.23 11.45
C LYS A 81 6.69 2.48 12.70
N VAL A 82 6.59 1.14 12.74
CA VAL A 82 7.05 0.30 13.86
C VAL A 82 8.58 0.12 13.87
N ILE A 83 9.22 -0.09 12.71
CA ILE A 83 10.69 -0.21 12.61
C ILE A 83 11.36 1.02 13.24
N ARG A 84 10.81 2.21 13.02
CA ARG A 84 11.26 3.46 13.66
C ARG A 84 11.23 3.40 15.19
N VAL A 85 10.19 2.84 15.80
CA VAL A 85 10.09 2.73 17.27
C VAL A 85 11.29 1.95 17.81
N ILE A 86 11.67 0.88 17.12
CA ILE A 86 12.83 0.06 17.51
C ILE A 86 14.13 0.86 17.37
N VAL A 87 14.37 1.56 16.26
CA VAL A 87 15.59 2.38 16.07
C VAL A 87 15.70 3.50 17.10
N GLN A 88 14.60 4.18 17.43
CA GLN A 88 14.60 5.22 18.47
C GLN A 88 14.85 4.67 19.88
N VAL A 89 14.35 3.46 20.18
CA VAL A 89 14.58 2.81 21.48
C VAL A 89 16.02 2.29 21.60
N VAL A 90 16.62 1.81 20.52
CA VAL A 90 18.00 1.29 20.53
C VAL A 90 19.05 2.41 20.69
N ARG A 91 18.74 3.65 20.30
CA ARG A 91 19.65 4.81 20.48
C ARG A 91 19.73 5.38 21.92
N TRP A 92 19.15 4.73 22.92
CA TRP A 92 19.07 5.22 24.32
C TRP A 92 19.65 4.27 25.38
N VAL A 93 20.68 3.47 25.08
CA VAL A 93 21.32 2.57 26.09
C VAL A 93 22.85 2.72 26.21
N GLU A 94 23.51 3.60 25.45
CA GLU A 94 24.99 3.71 25.50
C GLU A 94 25.57 5.01 26.09
N ASP A 95 24.77 5.83 26.79
CA ASP A 95 25.29 7.04 27.48
C ASP A 95 25.17 7.00 29.01
N GLN A 96 24.87 5.83 29.61
CA GLN A 96 24.84 5.67 31.07
C GLN A 96 25.52 4.39 31.57
N PHE A 97 26.79 4.17 31.22
CA PHE A 97 27.71 3.38 32.04
C PHE A 97 29.15 3.87 31.89
#